data_AF-A0A7S1JYX2-F1
#
_entry.id   AF-A0A7S1JYX2-F1
#
_cell.length_a   1.000
_cell.length_b   1.000
_cell.length_c   1.000
_cell.angle_alpha   90.00
_cell.angle_beta   90.00
_cell.angle_gamma   90.00
#
_symmetry.space_group_name_H-M   'P 1'
#
loop_
_entity.id
_entity.type
_entity.pdbx_description
1 polymer ?
#
loop_
_entity_poly.entity_id
_entity_poly.type
_entity_poly.pdbx_seq_one_letter_code
_entity_poly.pdbx_strand_id
1 'polypeptide(L)'
;MIDLRIKDTSKRPRPVCSYLAKEGAFFRQHDPPPPKYWVSHTFLCRPLEEIIREIAEFVVHDRDAQTEVVVVVMKGDFPEKLCDDQWGEVRALWEAHCNDMIADCHHLTWPIGRLADAGKRLVLLGQGATCLPAQEDLVRGSWGKTRTAVP
;
A
#
# COMPACT_ATOMS: atom_id res chain seq x y z
N MET A 1 2.06 -3.03 10.74
CA MET A 1 2.70 -2.46 9.52
C MET A 1 2.63 -3.48 8.41
N ILE A 2 2.23 -3.07 7.20
CA ILE A 2 2.07 -3.92 6.01
C ILE A 2 3.01 -3.37 4.92
N ASP A 3 3.89 -4.20 4.34
CA ASP A 3 4.78 -3.82 3.22
C ASP A 3 4.27 -4.45 1.92
N LEU A 4 3.89 -3.61 0.94
CA LEU A 4 3.30 -4.02 -0.33
C LEU A 4 4.26 -3.73 -1.49
N ARG A 5 4.52 -4.76 -2.30
CA ARG A 5 5.29 -4.67 -3.55
C ARG A 5 4.34 -4.61 -4.74
N ILE A 6 4.20 -3.42 -5.31
CA ILE A 6 3.22 -3.13 -6.35
C ILE A 6 3.87 -3.29 -7.73
N LYS A 7 3.18 -4.04 -8.59
CA LYS A 7 3.51 -4.26 -9.98
C LYS A 7 2.41 -3.72 -10.88
N ASP A 8 2.80 -2.89 -11.84
CA ASP A 8 1.92 -2.37 -12.89
C ASP A 8 1.94 -3.32 -14.10
N THR A 9 0.80 -3.93 -14.39
CA THR A 9 0.68 -4.95 -15.44
C THR A 9 0.37 -4.36 -16.82
N SER A 10 0.05 -3.07 -16.91
CA SER A 10 -0.26 -2.39 -18.18
C SER A 10 0.92 -2.40 -19.16
N LYS A 11 2.16 -2.43 -18.64
CA LYS A 11 3.39 -2.41 -19.45
C LYS A 11 3.84 -3.81 -19.88
N ARG A 12 3.44 -4.86 -19.18
CA ARG A 12 3.75 -6.27 -19.47
C ARG A 12 2.60 -7.17 -19.00
N PRO A 13 1.63 -7.51 -19.87
CA PRO A 13 0.49 -8.36 -19.51
C PRO A 13 0.86 -9.83 -19.29
N ARG A 14 2.15 -10.15 -19.15
CA ARG A 14 2.58 -11.52 -18.83
C ARG A 14 2.02 -11.89 -17.46
N PRO A 15 1.66 -13.17 -17.25
CA PRO A 15 1.07 -13.61 -16.00
C PRO A 15 1.98 -13.18 -14.85
N VAL A 16 1.39 -12.37 -13.96
CA VAL A 16 2.07 -11.69 -12.83
C VAL A 16 2.76 -12.71 -11.93
N CYS A 17 2.25 -13.95 -11.94
CA CYS A 17 2.75 -15.13 -11.26
C CYS A 17 2.80 -16.33 -12.23
N SER A 18 3.79 -17.21 -12.05
CA SER A 18 3.80 -18.55 -12.66
C SER A 18 2.56 -19.40 -12.29
N TYR A 19 1.84 -19.04 -11.22
CA TYR A 19 0.58 -19.67 -10.81
C TYR A 19 -0.59 -19.33 -11.74
N LEU A 20 -0.77 -18.05 -12.11
CA LEU A 20 -1.78 -17.63 -13.10
C LEU A 20 -1.50 -18.25 -14.49
N ALA A 21 -0.23 -18.51 -14.80
CA ALA A 21 0.16 -19.22 -16.02
C ALA A 21 -0.17 -20.73 -15.97
N LYS A 22 -0.11 -21.35 -14.79
CA LYS A 22 -0.40 -22.79 -14.59
C LYS A 22 -1.88 -23.11 -14.58
N GLU A 23 -2.72 -22.21 -14.09
CA GLU A 23 -4.18 -22.42 -14.05
C GLU A 23 -4.89 -22.09 -15.36
N GLY A 24 -4.17 -21.69 -16.41
CA GLY A 24 -4.78 -21.42 -17.72
C GLY A 24 -5.75 -20.24 -17.71
N ALA A 25 -5.55 -19.26 -16.82
CA ALA A 25 -6.32 -18.03 -16.75
C ALA A 25 -6.00 -17.11 -17.96
N PHE A 26 -6.36 -17.58 -19.15
CA PHE A 26 -6.62 -16.71 -20.29
C PHE A 26 -7.94 -16.00 -19.98
N PHE A 27 -7.87 -14.71 -19.65
CA PHE A 27 -9.05 -13.85 -19.53
C PHE A 27 -9.92 -14.06 -20.76
N ARG A 28 -11.13 -14.59 -20.55
CA ARG A 28 -12.11 -14.76 -21.62
C ARG A 28 -12.58 -13.38 -22.05
N GLN A 29 -13.06 -13.25 -23.28
CA GLN A 29 -13.49 -11.97 -23.88
C GLN A 29 -14.64 -11.26 -23.12
N HIS A 30 -15.23 -11.93 -22.11
CA HIS A 30 -16.30 -11.43 -21.25
C HIS A 30 -15.88 -11.23 -19.78
N ASP A 31 -14.63 -11.53 -19.43
CA ASP A 31 -14.13 -11.28 -18.09
C ASP A 31 -13.84 -9.78 -17.93
N PRO A 32 -14.02 -9.20 -16.72
CA PRO A 32 -13.55 -7.85 -16.47
C PRO A 32 -12.07 -7.73 -16.83
N PRO A 33 -11.63 -6.54 -17.30
CA PRO A 33 -10.24 -6.33 -17.62
C PRO A 33 -9.36 -6.69 -16.41
N PRO A 34 -8.19 -7.31 -16.63
CA PRO A 34 -7.30 -7.67 -15.55
C PRO A 34 -6.97 -6.41 -14.70
N PRO A 35 -6.91 -6.55 -13.37
CA PRO A 35 -6.49 -5.44 -12.50
C PRO A 35 -5.15 -4.85 -12.97
N LYS A 36 -5.06 -3.52 -12.98
CA LYS A 36 -3.84 -2.80 -13.39
C LYS A 36 -2.70 -3.00 -12.40
N TYR A 37 -3.02 -2.95 -11.10
CA TYR A 37 -2.04 -3.05 -10.01
C TYR A 37 -2.17 -4.36 -9.25
N TRP A 38 -1.04 -5.02 -9.07
CA TRP A 38 -0.93 -6.28 -8.35
C TRP A 38 0.09 -6.18 -7.23
N VAL A 39 -0.14 -6.90 -6.14
CA VAL A 39 0.87 -7.13 -5.12
C VAL A 39 1.52 -8.49 -5.37
N SER A 40 2.84 -8.51 -5.55
CA SER A 40 3.62 -9.72 -5.80
C SER A 40 4.67 -9.94 -4.71
N HIS A 41 4.74 -11.16 -4.17
CA HIS A 41 5.87 -11.63 -3.40
C HIS A 41 6.17 -13.06 -3.79
N THR A 42 7.31 -13.28 -4.46
CA THR A 42 7.74 -14.57 -5.02
C THR A 42 6.64 -15.23 -5.88
N PHE A 43 5.85 -16.12 -5.30
CA PHE A 43 4.78 -16.88 -5.96
C PHE A 43 3.36 -16.45 -5.54
N LEU A 44 3.23 -15.54 -4.58
CA LEU A 44 1.95 -14.98 -4.17
C LEU A 44 1.67 -13.73 -5.00
N CYS A 45 0.53 -13.70 -5.68
CA CYS A 45 0.08 -12.54 -6.44
C CYS A 45 -1.41 -12.32 -6.19
N ARG A 46 -1.77 -11.10 -5.78
CA ARG A 46 -3.17 -10.69 -5.59
C ARG A 46 -3.40 -9.31 -6.20
N PRO A 47 -4.60 -9.02 -6.71
CA PRO A 47 -4.96 -7.65 -7.09
C PRO A 47 -4.82 -6.71 -5.92
N LEU A 48 -4.24 -5.53 -6.15
CA LEU A 48 -4.06 -4.54 -5.09
C LEU A 48 -5.42 -4.11 -4.49
N GLU A 49 -6.44 -3.95 -5.32
CA GLU A 49 -7.80 -3.54 -4.89
C GLU A 49 -8.45 -4.54 -3.92
N GLU A 50 -8.16 -5.84 -4.04
CA GLU A 50 -8.65 -6.83 -3.07
C GLU A 50 -8.01 -6.61 -1.69
N ILE A 51 -6.70 -6.36 -1.66
CA ILE A 51 -5.97 -6.08 -0.43
C ILE A 51 -6.46 -4.77 0.19
N ILE A 52 -6.68 -3.74 -0.64
CA ILE A 52 -7.24 -2.46 -0.18
C ILE A 52 -8.61 -2.68 0.46
N ARG A 53 -9.49 -3.45 -0.18
CA ARG A 53 -10.83 -3.74 0.34
C ARG A 53 -10.78 -4.48 1.68
N GLU A 54 -9.93 -5.48 1.84
CA GLU A 54 -9.76 -6.20 3.11
C GLU A 54 -9.25 -5.28 4.23
N ILE A 55 -8.26 -4.43 3.93
CA ILE A 55 -7.73 -3.48 4.91
C ILE A 55 -8.76 -2.40 5.23
N ALA A 56 -9.49 -1.91 4.22
CA ALA A 56 -10.56 -0.93 4.40
C ALA A 56 -11.68 -1.50 5.27
N GLU A 57 -12.10 -2.74 5.03
CA GLU A 57 -13.11 -3.41 5.84
C GLU A 57 -12.66 -3.53 7.31
N PHE A 58 -11.39 -3.89 7.54
CA PHE A 58 -10.81 -3.92 8.87
C PHE A 58 -10.83 -2.53 9.55
N VAL A 59 -10.31 -1.48 8.90
CA VAL A 59 -10.23 -0.15 9.53
C VAL A 59 -11.59 0.54 9.68
N VAL A 60 -12.57 0.21 8.84
CA VAL A 60 -13.90 0.82 8.85
C VAL A 60 -14.86 0.10 9.79
N HIS A 61 -14.89 -1.24 9.77
CA HIS A 61 -15.97 -2.01 10.38
C HIS A 61 -15.55 -2.82 11.60
N ASP A 62 -14.26 -3.09 11.80
CA ASP A 62 -13.81 -3.81 12.97
C ASP A 62 -13.82 -2.89 14.20
N ARG A 63 -14.60 -3.27 15.21
CA ARG A 63 -14.76 -2.52 16.46
C ARG A 63 -13.48 -2.52 17.28
N ASP A 64 -12.73 -3.61 17.25
CA ASP A 64 -11.47 -3.75 17.99
C ASP A 64 -10.34 -2.98 17.27
N ALA A 65 -10.48 -2.71 15.97
CA ALA A 65 -9.58 -1.86 15.21
C ALA A 65 -9.80 -0.35 15.41
N GLN A 66 -10.83 0.07 16.16
CA GLN A 66 -11.13 1.49 16.42
C GLN A 66 -10.11 2.18 17.33
N THR A 67 -9.06 1.50 17.79
CA THR A 67 -7.90 2.12 18.44
C THR A 67 -6.61 1.95 17.64
N GLU A 68 -6.67 1.17 16.56
CA GLU A 68 -5.51 0.80 15.77
C GLU A 68 -5.22 1.81 14.67
N VAL A 69 -3.96 1.83 14.24
CA VAL A 69 -3.49 2.56 13.06
C VAL A 69 -2.70 1.61 12.18
N VAL A 70 -3.20 1.37 10.98
CA VAL A 70 -2.56 0.55 9.98
C VAL A 70 -1.58 1.41 9.20
N VAL A 71 -0.30 1.08 9.29
CA VAL A 71 0.74 1.68 8.44
C VAL A 71 0.97 0.77 7.25
N VAL A 72 0.68 1.27 6.05
CA VAL A 72 0.92 0.58 4.78
C VAL A 72 2.07 1.28 4.07
N VAL A 73 3.14 0.52 3.83
CA VAL A 73 4.28 0.94 3.04
C VAL A 73 4.12 0.32 1.65
N MET A 74 4.11 1.14 0.61
CA MET A 74 4.05 0.62 -0.76
C MET A 74 5.30 1.00 -1.54
N LYS A 75 5.80 0.05 -2.32
CA LYS A 75 7.01 0.16 -3.11
C LYS A 75 6.76 -0.48 -4.47
N GLY A 76 7.43 0.00 -5.51
CA GLY A 76 7.48 -0.73 -6.77
C GLY A 76 8.12 -2.11 -6.58
N ASP A 77 7.66 -3.09 -7.35
CA ASP A 77 8.29 -4.42 -7.41
C ASP A 77 9.64 -4.34 -8.11
N PHE A 78 10.69 -4.94 -7.55
CA PHE A 78 12.05 -4.79 -8.08
C PHE A 78 12.17 -5.41 -9.48
N PRO A 79 12.79 -4.73 -10.47
CA PRO A 79 13.59 -3.50 -10.37
C PRO A 79 12.81 -2.20 -10.61
N GLU A 80 11.50 -2.25 -10.78
CA GLU A 80 10.65 -1.10 -11.13
C GLU A 80 10.35 -0.25 -9.89
N LYS A 81 10.40 1.07 -10.05
CA LYS A 81 9.90 2.04 -9.06
C LYS A 81 8.59 2.60 -9.57
N LEU A 82 7.65 2.88 -8.66
CA LEU A 82 6.47 3.66 -9.00
C LEU A 82 6.90 5.10 -9.29
N CYS A 83 6.52 5.64 -10.44
CA CYS A 83 6.64 7.07 -10.71
C CYS A 83 5.51 7.85 -10.03
N ASP A 84 5.61 9.19 -9.99
CA ASP A 84 4.65 10.05 -9.31
C ASP A 84 3.21 9.84 -9.80
N ASP A 85 3.01 9.68 -11.11
CA ASP A 85 1.68 9.40 -11.69
C ASP A 85 1.10 8.07 -11.18
N GLN A 86 1.91 7.00 -11.17
CA GLN A 86 1.50 5.69 -10.66
C GLN A 86 1.21 5.75 -9.16
N TRP A 87 1.93 6.60 -8.42
CA TRP A 87 1.64 6.88 -7.02
C TRP A 87 0.29 7.55 -6.81
N GLY A 88 -0.03 8.56 -7.63
CA GLY A 88 -1.34 9.21 -7.63
C GLY A 88 -2.47 8.22 -7.90
N GLU A 89 -2.30 7.36 -8.90
CA GLU A 89 -3.30 6.33 -9.22
C GLU A 89 -3.48 5.32 -8.08
N VAL A 90 -2.39 4.77 -7.53
CA VAL A 90 -2.45 3.83 -6.41
C VAL A 90 -3.11 4.49 -5.19
N ARG A 91 -2.76 5.75 -4.90
CA ARG A 91 -3.36 6.50 -3.79
C ARG A 91 -4.87 6.72 -4.00
N ALA A 92 -5.29 7.03 -5.22
CA ALA A 92 -6.71 7.20 -5.55
C ALA A 92 -7.52 5.91 -5.29
N LEU A 93 -6.93 4.72 -5.48
CA LEU A 93 -7.57 3.46 -5.10
C LEU A 93 -7.85 3.39 -3.59
N TRP A 94 -6.92 3.81 -2.75
CA TRP A 94 -7.14 3.86 -1.30
C TRP A 94 -8.20 4.89 -0.91
N GLU A 95 -8.11 6.08 -1.49
CA GLU A 95 -9.05 7.17 -1.22
C GLU A 95 -10.49 6.77 -1.59
N ALA A 96 -10.69 5.99 -2.65
CA ALA A 96 -12.00 5.45 -3.02
C ALA A 96 -12.64 4.56 -1.93
N HIS A 97 -11.85 3.94 -1.06
CA HIS A 97 -12.34 3.03 -0.03
C HIS A 97 -12.35 3.62 1.39
N CYS A 98 -11.40 4.49 1.72
CA CYS A 98 -11.21 4.96 3.09
C CYS A 98 -10.57 6.36 3.21
N ASN A 99 -10.86 7.28 2.27
CA ASN A 99 -10.30 8.64 2.20
C ASN A 99 -10.20 9.36 3.56
N ASP A 100 -11.30 9.43 4.29
CA ASP A 100 -11.38 10.24 5.52
C ASP A 100 -10.52 9.66 6.66
N MET A 101 -10.20 8.38 6.59
CA MET A 101 -9.36 7.67 7.56
C MET A 101 -7.87 7.73 7.22
N ILE A 102 -7.49 8.22 6.04
CA ILE A 102 -6.10 8.39 5.64
C ILE A 102 -5.49 9.59 6.38
N ALA A 103 -4.35 9.33 7.02
CA ALA A 103 -3.49 10.34 7.62
C ALA A 103 -2.73 11.09 6.51
N ASP A 104 -2.82 12.41 6.51
CA ASP A 104 -2.01 13.27 5.63
C ASP A 104 -0.61 13.52 6.19
N CYS A 105 0.19 14.33 5.49
CA CYS A 105 1.55 14.67 5.89
C CYS A 105 1.66 15.38 7.25
N HIS A 106 0.66 16.17 7.66
CA HIS A 106 0.64 16.88 8.93
C HIS A 106 0.38 15.94 10.12
N HIS A 107 -0.25 14.80 9.86
CA HIS A 107 -0.55 13.78 10.87
C HIS A 107 0.65 12.87 11.17
N LEU A 108 1.68 12.79 10.31
CA LEU A 108 2.75 11.79 10.46
C LEU A 108 3.62 11.98 11.71
N THR A 109 3.60 13.17 12.32
CA THR A 109 4.32 13.43 13.58
C THR A 109 3.46 13.18 14.81
N TRP A 110 2.18 12.84 14.63
CA TRP A 110 1.26 12.65 15.73
C TRP A 110 1.47 11.27 16.39
N PRO A 111 1.34 11.18 17.72
CA PRO A 111 1.25 9.89 18.39
C PRO A 111 0.07 9.07 17.88
N ILE A 112 0.20 7.74 17.91
CA ILE A 112 -0.84 6.79 17.46
C ILE A 112 -2.20 7.08 18.12
N GLY A 113 -2.23 7.31 19.43
CA GLY A 113 -3.48 7.64 20.15
C GLY A 113 -4.17 8.90 19.61
N ARG A 114 -3.40 9.92 19.21
CA ARG A 114 -3.97 11.15 18.65
C ARG A 114 -4.49 10.96 17.22
N LEU A 115 -3.83 10.11 16.43
CA LEU A 115 -4.32 9.70 15.11
C LEU A 115 -5.67 8.98 15.25
N ALA A 116 -5.72 8.03 16.19
CA ALA A 116 -6.91 7.28 16.52
C ALA A 116 -8.08 8.21 16.90
N ASP A 117 -7.86 9.10 17.87
CA ASP A 117 -8.90 10.05 18.33
C ASP A 117 -9.41 10.97 17.20
N ALA A 118 -8.56 11.27 16.21
CA ALA A 118 -8.91 12.06 15.04
C ALA A 118 -9.55 11.23 13.90
N GLY A 119 -9.80 9.93 14.11
CA GLY A 119 -10.34 9.03 13.10
C GLY A 119 -9.35 8.66 12.00
N LYS A 120 -8.06 8.97 12.17
CA LYS A 120 -7.00 8.65 11.20
C LYS A 120 -6.45 7.27 11.49
N ARG A 121 -6.90 6.29 10.71
CA ARG A 121 -6.63 4.85 10.90
C ARG A 121 -5.64 4.27 9.91
N LEU A 122 -5.32 5.01 8.86
CA LEU A 122 -4.50 4.51 7.77
C LEU A 122 -3.38 5.50 7.44
N VAL A 123 -2.14 5.03 7.52
CA VAL A 123 -0.98 5.81 7.09
C VAL A 123 -0.42 5.16 5.83
N LEU A 124 -0.40 5.92 4.73
CA LEU A 124 0.14 5.47 3.45
C LEU A 124 1.53 6.07 3.25
N LEU A 125 2.53 5.20 3.16
CA LEU A 125 3.93 5.57 2.93
C LEU A 125 4.40 5.05 1.59
N GLY A 126 5.16 5.87 0.86
CA GLY A 126 5.60 5.55 -0.48
C GLY A 126 7.07 5.81 -0.76
N GLN A 127 7.70 4.89 -1.50
CA GLN A 127 9.03 5.14 -2.06
C GLN A 127 8.97 6.26 -3.11
N GLY A 128 9.58 7.40 -2.79
CA GLY A 128 9.62 8.58 -3.68
C GLY A 128 8.43 9.53 -3.53
N ALA A 129 7.50 9.28 -2.60
CA ALA A 129 6.42 10.23 -2.32
C ALA A 129 7.00 11.53 -1.77
N THR A 130 6.92 12.60 -2.56
CA THR A 130 7.57 13.90 -2.36
C THR A 130 6.97 14.75 -1.25
N CYS A 131 5.98 14.25 -0.51
CA CYS A 131 5.30 15.09 0.48
C CYS A 131 6.11 15.34 1.76
N LEU A 132 7.13 14.52 2.12
CA LEU A 132 8.07 14.84 3.21
C LEU A 132 9.43 14.10 3.04
N PRO A 133 10.59 14.77 3.25
CA PRO A 133 11.88 14.10 3.45
C PRO A 133 11.84 13.03 4.57
N ALA A 134 10.99 13.26 5.58
CA ALA A 134 10.75 12.31 6.67
C ALA A 134 10.11 10.98 6.22
N GLN A 135 9.35 10.98 5.12
CA GLN A 135 8.81 9.73 4.56
C GLN A 135 9.90 8.90 3.89
N GLU A 136 10.86 9.53 3.21
CA GLU A 136 11.98 8.80 2.62
C GLU A 136 12.82 8.12 3.71
N ASP A 137 13.08 8.77 4.84
CA ASP A 137 13.80 8.15 5.96
C ASP A 137 13.00 7.04 6.66
N LEU A 138 11.67 7.16 6.77
CA LEU A 138 10.79 6.10 7.28
C LEU A 138 10.70 4.89 6.32
N VAL A 139 10.77 5.13 5.00
CA VAL A 139 10.71 4.09 3.97
C VAL A 139 12.09 3.44 3.74
N ARG A 140 13.19 4.19 3.91
CA ARG A 140 14.58 3.72 3.79
C ARG A 140 15.16 3.19 5.11
N GLY A 141 14.66 3.66 6.25
CA GLY A 141 15.21 3.42 7.59
C GLY A 141 14.50 2.31 8.34
N SER A 142 15.19 1.17 8.42
CA SER A 142 15.20 0.22 9.54
C SER A 142 14.37 0.62 10.78
N TRP A 143 13.18 0.02 10.93
CA TRP A 143 12.45 -0.07 12.20
C TRP A 143 13.17 -1.02 13.19
N GLY A 144 14.46 -0.77 13.44
CA GLY A 144 15.33 -1.65 14.23
C GLY A 144 16.75 -1.13 14.46
N LYS A 145 17.11 0.06 13.98
CA LYS A 145 18.35 0.74 14.38
C LYS A 145 18.03 2.13 14.89
N THR A 146 17.47 2.18 16.10
CA THR A 146 17.76 3.28 17.01
C THR A 146 19.28 3.39 17.08
N ARG A 147 19.85 4.37 16.36
CA ARG A 147 21.17 4.88 16.71
C ARG A 147 20.97 5.50 18.09
N THR A 148 21.33 4.75 19.13
CA THR A 148 21.63 5.30 20.44
C THR A 148 22.78 6.30 20.25
N ALA A 149 22.44 7.54 19.96
CA ALA A 149 23.25 8.67 20.36
C ALA A 149 22.91 8.89 21.84
N VAL A 150 23.60 8.15 22.71
CA VAL A 150 23.76 8.52 24.11
C VAL A 150 24.96 9.49 24.14
N PRO A 151 24.88 10.60 24.91
CA PRO A 151 25.78 11.76 24.85
C PRO A 151 27.28 11.44 24.94
#